data_AF-Q95JE9-F1
#
_entry.id   AF-Q95JE9-F1
#
_cell.length_a   1.000
_cell.length_b   1.000
_cell.length_c   1.000
_cell.angle_alpha   90.00
_cell.angle_beta   90.00
_cell.angle_gamma   90.00
#
_symmetry.space_group_name_H-M   'P 1'
#
loop_
_entity.id
_entity.type
_entity.pdbx_description
1 polymer ?
#
loop_
_entity_poly.entity_id
_entity_poly.type
_entity_poly.pdbx_seq_one_letter_code
_entity_poly.pdbx_strand_id
1 'polypeptide(L)'
;MDSIKKKMQMLKLDKENAIDRAEQAEADKKQAEDRCKQLEEEQQALQKKLKGTEDEVEKYSESVKYAQEKLEQAEKKATDAEADVASLNRRIQLVEEELTPAQERLVTSLQKLEEAEKAADESERSMKVIENRAMKDEEKMELQEMQLKEAKHIAEDSDRKYEEVARKLVILQGELERSQERAEVAESPARQLEDELRTMDQALKSLMASEEEYSTKEDKYEEEIKLLEEKLKESETRTEFTERSVTKLEKTIDDLEETLTSTKEENVEIHQTLDQTLLELNYL
;
A
#
# COMPACT_ATOMS: atom_id res chain seq x y z
N MET A 1 -20.30 58.84 199.67
CA MET A 1 -20.22 57.40 199.38
C MET A 1 -20.91 56.99 198.06
N ASP A 2 -21.55 57.90 197.30
CA ASP A 2 -22.22 57.60 196.01
C ASP A 2 -21.33 57.67 194.76
N SER A 3 -20.17 58.31 194.82
CA SER A 3 -19.34 58.57 193.61
C SER A 3 -18.56 57.33 193.11
N ILE A 4 -18.27 56.37 194.00
CA ILE A 4 -17.47 55.17 193.65
C ILE A 4 -18.33 54.12 192.91
N LYS A 5 -19.60 53.96 193.27
CA LYS A 5 -20.52 53.00 192.63
C LYS A 5 -20.75 53.32 191.15
N LYS A 6 -20.93 54.61 190.80
CA LYS A 6 -21.09 55.05 189.40
C LYS A 6 -19.86 54.78 188.53
N LYS A 7 -18.66 54.90 189.09
CA LYS A 7 -17.40 54.64 188.35
C LYS A 7 -17.20 53.14 188.06
N MET A 8 -17.59 52.29 189.00
CA MET A 8 -17.53 50.83 188.82
C MET A 8 -18.58 50.32 187.82
N GLN A 9 -19.76 50.96 187.77
CA GLN A 9 -20.79 50.68 186.76
C GLN A 9 -20.36 51.13 185.37
N MET A 10 -19.69 52.29 185.24
CA MET A 10 -19.09 52.74 183.97
C MET A 10 -18.02 51.79 183.46
N LEU A 11 -17.08 51.34 184.32
CA LEU A 11 -16.03 50.40 183.91
C LEU A 11 -16.57 49.04 183.47
N LYS A 12 -17.69 48.59 184.04
CA LYS A 12 -18.34 47.34 183.63
C LYS A 12 -19.00 47.48 182.25
N LEU A 13 -19.65 48.62 182.00
CA LEU A 13 -20.24 48.96 180.71
C LEU A 13 -19.17 49.13 179.62
N ASP A 14 -18.02 49.75 179.95
CA ASP A 14 -16.90 49.88 179.01
C ASP A 14 -16.27 48.51 178.68
N LYS A 15 -16.22 47.58 179.63
CA LYS A 15 -15.75 46.21 179.38
C LYS A 15 -16.72 45.44 178.48
N GLU A 16 -18.03 45.53 178.73
CA GLU A 16 -19.05 44.89 177.88
C GLU A 16 -19.02 45.49 176.46
N ASN A 17 -18.94 46.82 176.31
CA ASN A 17 -18.77 47.47 175.00
C ASN A 17 -17.48 47.08 174.26
N ALA A 18 -16.39 46.83 175.00
CA ALA A 18 -15.13 46.38 174.40
C ALA A 18 -15.21 44.92 173.93
N ILE A 19 -15.94 44.06 174.65
CA ILE A 19 -16.19 42.67 174.26
C ILE A 19 -17.11 42.62 173.03
N ASP A 20 -18.22 43.36 173.03
CA ASP A 20 -19.12 43.43 171.87
C ASP A 20 -18.40 43.97 170.62
N ARG A 21 -17.50 44.94 170.78
CA ARG A 21 -16.64 45.41 169.68
C ARG A 21 -15.66 44.35 169.19
N ALA A 22 -15.10 43.53 170.08
CA ALA A 22 -14.18 42.46 169.71
C ALA A 22 -14.92 41.33 168.99
N GLU A 23 -16.11 40.94 169.47
CA GLU A 23 -16.97 39.94 168.84
C GLU A 23 -17.47 40.42 167.48
N GLN A 24 -17.86 41.70 167.36
CA GLN A 24 -18.24 42.31 166.08
C GLN A 24 -17.05 42.31 165.10
N ALA A 25 -15.85 42.68 165.57
CA ALA A 25 -14.64 42.66 164.72
C ALA A 25 -14.24 41.23 164.30
N GLU A 26 -14.46 40.23 165.15
CA GLU A 26 -14.18 38.82 164.82
C GLU A 26 -15.22 38.25 163.84
N ALA A 27 -16.49 38.64 163.97
CA ALA A 27 -17.54 38.32 162.99
C ALA A 27 -17.27 38.97 161.63
N ASP A 28 -16.90 40.26 161.62
CA ASP A 28 -16.56 41.01 160.40
C ASP A 28 -15.29 40.43 159.73
N LYS A 29 -14.28 40.05 160.52
CA LYS A 29 -13.08 39.35 160.03
C LYS A 29 -13.43 38.03 159.37
N LYS A 30 -14.25 37.19 160.02
CA LYS A 30 -14.67 35.90 159.48
C LYS A 30 -15.47 36.07 158.18
N GLN A 31 -16.37 37.05 158.13
CA GLN A 31 -17.11 37.39 156.92
C GLN A 31 -16.19 37.88 155.79
N ALA A 32 -15.14 38.65 156.11
CA ALA A 32 -14.15 39.08 155.13
C ALA A 32 -13.26 37.93 154.64
N GLU A 33 -12.89 36.99 155.51
CA GLU A 33 -12.13 35.78 155.15
C GLU A 33 -12.95 34.85 154.25
N ASP A 34 -14.23 34.62 154.57
CA ASP A 34 -15.13 33.82 153.73
C ASP A 34 -15.36 34.49 152.37
N ARG A 35 -15.46 35.82 152.34
CA ARG A 35 -15.56 36.60 151.10
C ARG A 35 -14.27 36.58 150.28
N CYS A 36 -13.10 36.61 150.92
CA CYS A 36 -11.81 36.41 150.25
C CYS A 36 -11.74 35.02 149.61
N LYS A 37 -12.12 33.97 150.34
CA LYS A 37 -12.13 32.60 149.79
C LYS A 37 -13.06 32.47 148.59
N GLN A 38 -14.26 33.02 148.66
CA GLN A 38 -15.18 33.03 147.51
C GLN A 38 -14.58 33.76 146.31
N LEU A 39 -13.95 34.91 146.52
CA LEU A 39 -13.30 35.66 145.45
C LEU A 39 -12.07 34.94 144.87
N GLU A 40 -11.30 34.23 145.70
CA GLU A 40 -10.16 33.41 145.24
C GLU A 40 -10.63 32.21 144.40
N GLU A 41 -11.70 31.53 144.82
CA GLU A 41 -12.32 30.44 144.05
C GLU A 41 -12.92 30.94 142.73
N GLU A 42 -13.61 32.10 142.75
CA GLU A 42 -14.12 32.75 141.54
C GLU A 42 -12.97 33.19 140.61
N GLN A 43 -11.88 33.74 141.15
CA GLN A 43 -10.71 34.11 140.37
C GLN A 43 -10.08 32.88 139.70
N GLN A 44 -9.93 31.77 140.42
CA GLN A 44 -9.41 30.53 139.85
C GLN A 44 -10.35 29.96 138.76
N ALA A 45 -11.66 30.00 138.99
CA ALA A 45 -12.65 29.56 138.01
C ALA A 45 -12.63 30.42 136.74
N LEU A 46 -12.53 31.75 136.89
CA LEU A 46 -12.39 32.70 135.78
C LEU A 46 -11.09 32.52 135.04
N GLN A 47 -9.97 32.30 135.74
CA GLN A 47 -8.67 32.07 135.12
C GLN A 47 -8.65 30.75 134.33
N LYS A 48 -9.31 29.70 134.82
CA LYS A 48 -9.48 28.44 134.09
C LYS A 48 -10.37 28.61 132.85
N LYS A 49 -11.46 29.37 132.95
CA LYS A 49 -12.31 29.71 131.80
C LYS A 49 -11.56 30.54 130.76
N LEU A 50 -10.80 31.55 131.20
CA LEU A 50 -9.98 32.39 130.34
C LEU A 50 -8.99 31.55 129.55
N LYS A 51 -8.26 30.65 130.24
CA LYS A 51 -7.33 29.73 129.58
C LYS A 51 -8.04 28.82 128.56
N GLY A 52 -9.21 28.28 128.91
CA GLY A 52 -10.01 27.48 127.97
C GLY A 52 -10.43 28.27 126.73
N THR A 53 -10.85 29.53 126.90
CA THR A 53 -11.19 30.42 125.78
C THR A 53 -9.98 30.83 124.96
N GLU A 54 -8.80 31.02 125.58
CA GLU A 54 -7.54 31.31 124.89
C GLU A 54 -7.12 30.11 124.01
N ASP A 55 -7.16 28.89 124.56
CA ASP A 55 -6.87 27.67 123.81
C ASP A 55 -7.86 27.46 122.64
N GLU A 56 -9.13 27.80 122.81
CA GLU A 56 -10.15 27.75 121.74
C GLU A 56 -9.88 28.81 120.66
N VAL A 57 -9.55 30.05 121.06
CA VAL A 57 -9.21 31.13 120.13
C VAL A 57 -7.97 30.78 119.32
N GLU A 58 -6.95 30.17 119.95
CA GLU A 58 -5.74 29.70 119.25
C GLU A 58 -6.09 28.62 118.22
N LYS A 59 -6.86 27.59 118.62
CA LYS A 59 -7.32 26.54 117.69
C LYS A 59 -8.13 27.08 116.52
N TYR A 60 -9.07 27.98 116.78
CA TYR A 60 -9.86 28.60 115.71
C TYR A 60 -9.00 29.50 114.83
N SER A 61 -8.02 30.22 115.38
CA SER A 61 -7.07 31.03 114.61
C SER A 61 -6.24 30.19 113.66
N GLU A 62 -5.68 29.07 114.14
CA GLU A 62 -4.94 28.12 113.30
C GLU A 62 -5.83 27.48 112.23
N SER A 63 -7.04 27.06 112.60
CA SER A 63 -8.00 26.51 111.64
C SER A 63 -8.39 27.52 110.56
N VAL A 64 -8.56 28.79 110.91
CA VAL A 64 -8.86 29.86 109.95
C VAL A 64 -7.67 30.10 109.03
N LYS A 65 -6.44 30.17 109.56
CA LYS A 65 -5.23 30.30 108.73
C LYS A 65 -5.10 29.15 107.74
N TYR A 66 -5.28 27.91 108.19
CA TYR A 66 -5.22 26.73 107.33
C TYR A 66 -6.32 26.74 106.25
N ALA A 67 -7.54 27.15 106.61
CA ALA A 67 -8.63 27.29 105.65
C ALA A 67 -8.36 28.40 104.61
N GLN A 68 -7.76 29.51 105.03
CA GLN A 68 -7.34 30.60 104.14
C GLN A 68 -6.25 30.16 103.17
N GLU A 69 -5.21 29.46 103.65
CA GLU A 69 -4.16 28.91 102.79
C GLU A 69 -4.72 27.91 101.76
N LYS A 70 -5.66 27.05 102.17
CA LYS A 70 -6.36 26.14 101.26
C LYS A 70 -7.21 26.86 100.23
N LEU A 71 -7.90 27.92 100.65
CA LEU A 71 -8.72 28.74 99.76
C LEU A 71 -7.84 29.41 98.71
N GLU A 72 -6.73 30.03 99.12
CA GLU A 72 -5.79 30.68 98.19
C GLU A 72 -5.18 29.68 97.19
N GLN A 73 -4.83 28.47 97.64
CA GLN A 73 -4.37 27.40 96.75
C GLN A 73 -5.45 26.95 95.75
N ALA A 74 -6.72 26.88 96.19
CA ALA A 74 -7.83 26.49 95.34
C ALA A 74 -8.16 27.60 94.32
N GLU A 75 -8.17 28.86 94.74
CA GLU A 75 -8.34 30.03 93.88
C GLU A 75 -7.24 30.09 92.83
N LYS A 76 -5.98 29.92 93.22
CA LYS A 76 -4.86 29.88 92.27
C LYS A 76 -5.02 28.76 91.22
N LYS A 77 -5.41 27.55 91.65
CA LYS A 77 -5.66 26.45 90.71
C LYS A 77 -6.85 26.73 89.78
N ALA A 78 -7.90 27.38 90.29
CA ALA A 78 -9.04 27.77 89.48
C ALA A 78 -8.62 28.81 88.43
N THR A 79 -7.84 29.82 88.81
CA THR A 79 -7.34 30.84 87.87
C THR A 79 -6.40 30.25 86.82
N ASP A 80 -5.54 29.30 87.19
CA ASP A 80 -4.66 28.61 86.25
C ASP A 80 -5.47 27.78 85.24
N ALA A 81 -6.50 27.05 85.73
CA ALA A 81 -7.40 26.27 84.87
C ALA A 81 -8.26 27.15 83.94
N GLU A 82 -8.75 28.29 84.43
CA GLU A 82 -9.48 29.27 83.62
C GLU A 82 -8.59 29.85 82.51
N ALA A 83 -7.32 30.14 82.81
CA ALA A 83 -6.35 30.59 81.82
C ALA A 83 -6.07 29.53 80.75
N ASP A 84 -5.91 28.26 81.15
CA ASP A 84 -5.74 27.15 80.20
C ASP A 84 -6.96 26.95 79.30
N VAL A 85 -8.17 27.01 79.87
CA VAL A 85 -9.43 26.94 79.10
C VAL A 85 -9.52 28.08 78.10
N ALA A 86 -9.17 29.31 78.49
CA ALA A 86 -9.16 30.45 77.60
C ALA A 86 -8.16 30.26 76.44
N SER A 87 -6.96 29.75 76.74
CA SER A 87 -5.92 29.45 75.75
C SER A 87 -6.35 28.35 74.76
N LEU A 88 -6.94 27.26 75.27
CA LEU A 88 -7.47 26.17 74.45
C LEU A 88 -8.62 26.63 73.56
N ASN A 89 -9.55 27.45 74.08
CA ASN A 89 -10.64 28.02 73.28
C ASN A 89 -10.11 28.89 72.13
N ARG A 90 -9.07 29.70 72.39
CA ARG A 90 -8.41 30.47 71.33
C ARG A 90 -7.75 29.56 70.29
N ARG A 91 -7.14 28.46 70.71
CA ARG A 91 -6.54 27.48 69.80
C ARG A 91 -7.59 26.76 68.95
N ILE A 92 -8.76 26.43 69.52
CA ILE A 92 -9.88 25.84 68.79
C ILE A 92 -10.33 26.78 67.67
N GLN A 93 -10.55 28.07 67.99
CA GLN A 93 -10.95 29.07 66.98
C GLN A 93 -9.95 29.17 65.84
N LEU A 94 -8.65 29.23 66.14
CA LEU A 94 -7.61 29.30 65.11
C LEU A 94 -7.62 28.06 64.19
N VAL A 95 -7.80 26.86 64.77
CA VAL A 95 -7.88 25.62 63.97
C VAL A 95 -9.15 25.58 63.12
N GLU A 96 -10.28 26.06 63.65
CA GLU A 96 -11.53 26.16 62.89
C GLU A 96 -11.41 27.16 61.74
N GLU A 97 -10.77 28.32 61.97
CA GLU A 97 -10.47 29.31 60.94
C GLU A 97 -9.50 28.79 59.87
N GLU A 98 -8.53 27.95 60.22
CA GLU A 98 -7.62 27.30 59.26
C GLU A 98 -8.29 26.16 58.48
N LEU A 99 -9.29 25.50 59.07
CA LEU A 99 -9.99 24.37 58.46
C LEU A 99 -10.81 24.80 57.23
N THR A 100 -11.53 25.93 57.30
CA THR A 100 -12.34 26.42 56.18
C THR A 100 -11.55 26.64 54.89
N PRO A 101 -10.46 27.43 54.85
CA PRO A 101 -9.67 27.63 53.63
C PRO A 101 -8.97 26.34 53.19
N ALA A 102 -8.62 25.44 54.10
CA ALA A 102 -8.08 24.12 53.74
C ALA A 102 -9.14 23.27 53.00
N GLN A 103 -10.39 23.28 53.46
CA GLN A 103 -11.50 22.60 52.81
C GLN A 103 -11.82 23.21 51.43
N GLU A 104 -11.82 24.53 51.30
CA GLU A 104 -12.03 25.19 50.00
C GLU A 104 -10.92 24.85 48.99
N ARG A 105 -9.66 24.82 49.45
CA ARG A 105 -8.52 24.36 48.63
C ARG A 105 -8.65 22.89 48.22
N LEU A 106 -9.16 22.04 49.11
CA LEU A 106 -9.41 20.64 48.79
C LEU A 106 -10.48 20.50 47.71
N VAL A 107 -11.62 21.18 47.84
CA VAL A 107 -12.70 21.15 46.85
C VAL A 107 -12.20 21.59 45.47
N THR A 108 -11.48 22.71 45.41
CA THR A 108 -10.94 23.22 44.14
C THR A 108 -9.88 22.28 43.54
N SER A 109 -9.08 21.62 44.37
CA SER A 109 -8.09 20.63 43.89
C SER A 109 -8.77 19.37 43.36
N LEU A 110 -9.85 18.91 44.00
CA LEU A 110 -10.65 17.76 43.53
C LEU A 110 -11.35 18.06 42.21
N GLN A 111 -11.92 19.27 42.05
CA GLN A 111 -12.51 19.69 40.77
C GLN A 111 -11.49 19.68 39.64
N LYS A 112 -10.29 20.22 39.88
CA LYS A 112 -9.19 20.20 38.88
C LYS A 112 -8.73 18.77 38.55
N LEU A 113 -8.71 17.88 39.54
CA LEU A 113 -8.38 16.48 39.31
C LEU A 113 -9.43 15.81 38.42
N GLU A 114 -10.72 16.01 38.70
CA GLU A 114 -11.80 15.46 37.88
C GLU A 114 -11.77 15.97 36.43
N GLU A 115 -11.48 17.26 36.23
CA GLU A 115 -11.30 17.83 34.89
C GLU A 115 -10.10 17.23 34.16
N ALA A 116 -8.96 17.03 34.86
CA ALA A 116 -7.78 16.41 34.30
C ALA A 116 -8.01 14.92 33.95
N GLU A 117 -8.74 14.18 34.79
CA GLU A 117 -9.13 12.80 34.51
C GLU A 117 -10.01 12.70 33.27
N LYS A 118 -11.03 13.56 33.14
CA LYS A 118 -11.87 13.60 31.92
C LYS A 118 -11.05 13.91 30.67
N ALA A 119 -10.13 14.87 30.75
CA ALA A 119 -9.25 15.21 29.63
C ALA A 119 -8.30 14.05 29.25
N ALA A 120 -7.80 13.32 30.24
CA ALA A 120 -6.98 12.13 30.03
C ALA A 120 -7.76 11.01 29.35
N ASP A 121 -8.99 10.72 29.81
CA ASP A 121 -9.87 9.71 29.21
C ASP A 121 -10.22 10.03 27.75
N GLU A 122 -10.51 11.30 27.44
CA GLU A 122 -10.76 11.76 26.06
C GLU A 122 -9.52 11.67 25.17
N SER A 123 -8.34 11.96 25.74
CA SER A 123 -7.06 11.81 25.05
C SER A 123 -6.76 10.35 24.74
N GLU A 124 -7.00 9.43 25.69
CA GLU A 124 -6.80 7.98 25.49
C GLU A 124 -7.74 7.44 24.41
N ARG A 125 -9.02 7.84 24.41
CA ARG A 125 -9.96 7.48 23.35
C ARG A 125 -9.49 7.96 21.99
N SER A 126 -9.03 9.21 21.91
CA SER A 126 -8.52 9.80 20.66
C SER A 126 -7.27 9.07 20.16
N MET A 127 -6.34 8.75 21.07
CA MET A 127 -5.15 7.97 20.78
C MET A 127 -5.51 6.59 20.20
N LYS A 128 -6.46 5.89 20.81
CA LYS A 128 -6.92 4.58 20.33
C LYS A 128 -7.57 4.64 18.95
N VAL A 129 -8.29 5.71 18.62
CA VAL A 129 -8.83 5.92 17.26
C VAL A 129 -7.71 6.13 16.25
N ILE A 130 -6.71 6.93 16.60
CA ILE A 130 -5.54 7.20 15.73
C ILE A 130 -4.72 5.91 15.52
N GLU A 131 -4.49 5.14 16.58
CA GLU A 131 -3.78 3.86 16.51
C GLU A 131 -4.49 2.87 15.57
N ASN A 132 -5.81 2.70 15.74
CA ASN A 132 -6.60 1.84 14.83
C ASN A 132 -6.56 2.33 13.37
N ARG A 133 -6.49 3.64 13.15
CA ARG A 133 -6.36 4.21 11.81
C ARG A 133 -4.98 3.93 11.22
N ALA A 134 -3.92 4.13 12.01
CA ALA A 134 -2.55 3.85 11.62
C ALA A 134 -2.36 2.38 11.25
N MET A 135 -2.89 1.43 12.05
CA MET A 135 -2.82 0.00 11.74
C MET A 135 -3.51 -0.34 10.42
N LYS A 136 -4.70 0.22 10.14
CA LYS A 136 -5.41 -0.01 8.87
C LYS A 136 -4.67 0.59 7.67
N ASP A 137 -4.07 1.77 7.86
CA ASP A 137 -3.29 2.42 6.81
C ASP A 137 -1.99 1.63 6.52
N GLU A 138 -1.37 1.04 7.55
CA GLU A 138 -0.21 0.15 7.43
C GLU A 138 -0.56 -1.15 6.69
N GLU A 139 -1.62 -1.86 7.10
CA GLU A 139 -2.12 -3.05 6.38
C GLU A 139 -2.42 -2.76 4.90
N LYS A 140 -3.02 -1.61 4.61
CA LYS A 140 -3.31 -1.19 3.24
C LYS A 140 -2.03 -0.88 2.45
N MET A 141 -1.04 -0.25 3.10
CA MET A 141 0.25 0.06 2.48
C MET A 141 0.99 -1.23 2.12
N GLU A 142 1.03 -2.22 3.02
CA GLU A 142 1.65 -3.52 2.77
C GLU A 142 0.99 -4.26 1.58
N LEU A 143 -0.35 -4.25 1.52
CA LEU A 143 -1.08 -4.84 0.40
C LEU A 143 -0.75 -4.15 -0.93
N GLN A 144 -0.70 -2.83 -0.93
CA GLN A 144 -0.35 -2.05 -2.12
C GLN A 144 1.11 -2.27 -2.54
N GLU A 145 2.03 -2.45 -1.59
CA GLU A 145 3.43 -2.75 -1.88
C GLU A 145 3.59 -4.14 -2.53
N MET A 146 2.85 -5.15 -2.05
CA MET A 146 2.82 -6.47 -2.68
C MET A 146 2.27 -6.40 -4.11
N GLN A 147 1.13 -5.73 -4.30
CA GLN A 147 0.54 -5.55 -5.63
C GLN A 147 1.48 -4.80 -6.59
N LEU A 148 2.22 -3.80 -6.09
CA LEU A 148 3.20 -3.06 -6.88
C LEU A 148 4.38 -3.96 -7.28
N LYS A 149 4.87 -4.82 -6.38
CA LYS A 149 5.93 -5.79 -6.68
C LYS A 149 5.49 -6.79 -7.76
N GLU A 150 4.27 -7.31 -7.65
CA GLU A 150 3.69 -8.21 -8.66
C GLU A 150 3.53 -7.52 -10.02
N ALA A 151 2.98 -6.30 -10.05
CA ALA A 151 2.81 -5.53 -11.27
C ALA A 151 4.15 -5.23 -11.96
N LYS A 152 5.20 -4.92 -11.18
CA LYS A 152 6.57 -4.73 -11.70
C LYS A 152 7.12 -6.01 -12.30
N HIS A 153 6.98 -7.14 -11.62
CA HIS A 153 7.45 -8.43 -12.14
C HIS A 153 6.75 -8.80 -13.45
N ILE A 154 5.43 -8.57 -13.54
CA ILE A 154 4.66 -8.82 -14.78
C ILE A 154 5.15 -7.92 -15.92
N ALA A 155 5.40 -6.63 -15.64
CA ALA A 155 5.93 -5.70 -16.63
C ALA A 155 7.32 -6.12 -17.12
N GLU A 156 8.23 -6.46 -16.20
CA GLU A 156 9.58 -6.92 -16.54
C GLU A 156 9.58 -8.22 -17.35
N ASP A 157 8.74 -9.19 -16.99
CA ASP A 157 8.59 -10.43 -17.76
C ASP A 157 8.00 -10.17 -19.15
N SER A 158 7.09 -9.21 -19.26
CA SER A 158 6.53 -8.79 -20.55
C SER A 158 7.60 -8.15 -21.42
N ASP A 159 8.39 -7.22 -20.88
CA ASP A 159 9.48 -6.56 -21.59
C ASP A 159 10.53 -7.56 -22.08
N ARG A 160 10.92 -8.53 -21.26
CA ARG A 160 11.82 -9.62 -21.68
C ARG A 160 11.26 -10.42 -22.86
N LYS A 161 9.97 -10.77 -22.82
CA LYS A 161 9.30 -11.46 -23.94
C LYS A 161 9.27 -10.60 -25.20
N TYR A 162 8.99 -9.30 -25.06
CA TYR A 162 9.01 -8.37 -26.19
C TYR A 162 10.40 -8.28 -26.83
N GLU A 163 11.47 -8.19 -26.03
CA GLU A 163 12.84 -8.19 -26.54
C GLU A 163 13.21 -9.48 -27.26
N GLU A 164 12.79 -10.65 -26.75
CA GLU A 164 13.01 -11.93 -27.42
C GLU A 164 12.28 -12.01 -28.76
N VAL A 165 11.03 -11.58 -28.81
CA VAL A 165 10.24 -11.55 -30.06
C VAL A 165 10.86 -10.57 -31.05
N ALA A 166 11.27 -9.38 -30.60
CA ALA A 166 11.93 -8.39 -31.45
C ALA A 166 13.25 -8.94 -32.04
N ARG A 167 14.07 -9.61 -31.23
CA ARG A 167 15.30 -10.26 -31.72
C ARG A 167 15.01 -11.34 -32.76
N LYS A 168 14.02 -12.21 -32.52
CA LYS A 168 13.61 -13.24 -33.49
C LYS A 168 13.09 -12.63 -34.80
N LEU A 169 12.33 -11.55 -34.70
CA LEU A 169 11.77 -10.85 -35.86
C LEU A 169 12.88 -10.29 -36.77
N VAL A 170 13.92 -9.69 -36.20
CA VAL A 170 15.07 -9.20 -36.97
C VAL A 170 15.79 -10.34 -37.72
N ILE A 171 15.97 -11.50 -37.08
CA ILE A 171 16.59 -12.66 -37.72
C ILE A 171 15.73 -13.15 -38.90
N LEU A 172 14.42 -13.31 -38.68
CA LEU A 172 13.49 -13.76 -39.71
C LEU A 172 13.39 -12.77 -40.87
N GLN A 173 13.42 -11.47 -40.60
CA GLN A 173 13.47 -10.44 -41.65
C GLN A 173 14.73 -10.59 -42.51
N GLY A 174 15.90 -10.77 -41.89
CA GLY A 174 17.15 -10.98 -42.64
C GLY A 174 17.21 -12.33 -43.40
N GLU A 175 16.51 -13.36 -42.92
CA GLU A 175 16.35 -14.63 -43.67
C GLU A 175 15.37 -14.48 -44.84
N LEU A 176 14.29 -13.73 -44.65
CA LEU A 176 13.31 -13.42 -45.69
C LEU A 176 13.96 -12.64 -46.84
N GLU A 177 14.71 -11.57 -46.53
CA GLU A 177 15.45 -10.78 -47.53
C GLU A 177 16.39 -11.68 -48.34
N ARG A 178 17.20 -12.52 -47.67
CA ARG A 178 18.06 -13.49 -48.35
C ARG A 178 17.30 -14.49 -49.21
N SER A 179 16.12 -14.95 -48.77
CA SER A 179 15.29 -15.86 -49.55
C SER A 179 14.68 -15.16 -50.77
N GLN A 180 14.29 -13.90 -50.64
CA GLN A 180 13.74 -13.09 -51.73
C GLN A 180 14.81 -12.83 -52.81
N GLU A 181 16.02 -12.41 -52.42
CA GLU A 181 17.13 -12.25 -53.36
C GLU A 181 17.43 -13.54 -54.13
N ARG A 182 17.41 -14.70 -53.44
CA ARG A 182 17.60 -16.00 -54.10
C ARG A 182 16.49 -16.34 -55.08
N ALA A 183 15.24 -16.02 -54.74
CA ALA A 183 14.10 -16.24 -55.62
C ALA A 183 14.17 -15.36 -56.87
N GLU A 184 14.50 -14.07 -56.72
CA GLU A 184 14.67 -13.15 -57.85
C GLU A 184 15.77 -13.62 -58.82
N VAL A 185 16.91 -14.06 -58.29
CA VAL A 185 17.99 -14.63 -59.10
C VAL A 185 17.53 -15.91 -59.82
N ALA A 186 16.75 -16.76 -59.16
CA ALA A 186 16.24 -18.00 -59.76
C ALA A 186 15.13 -17.77 -60.81
N GLU A 187 14.37 -16.69 -60.70
CA GLU A 187 13.36 -16.31 -61.71
C GLU A 187 13.98 -15.72 -62.98
N SER A 188 15.18 -15.13 -62.90
CA SER A 188 15.80 -14.49 -64.07
C SER A 188 16.04 -15.46 -65.25
N PRO A 189 16.56 -16.68 -65.06
CA PRO A 189 16.66 -17.67 -66.14
C PRO A 189 15.31 -18.08 -66.71
N ALA A 190 14.27 -18.21 -65.87
CA ALA A 190 12.94 -18.58 -66.33
C ALA A 190 12.37 -17.52 -67.28
N ARG A 191 12.51 -16.23 -66.94
CA ARG A 191 12.12 -15.11 -67.82
C ARG A 191 12.92 -15.10 -69.12
N GLN A 192 14.23 -15.34 -69.06
CA GLN A 192 15.07 -15.43 -70.26
C GLN A 192 14.63 -16.57 -71.19
N LEU A 193 14.33 -17.74 -70.64
CA LEU A 193 13.86 -18.89 -71.42
C LEU A 193 12.46 -18.64 -72.01
N GLU A 194 11.56 -17.95 -71.30
CA GLU A 194 10.26 -17.54 -71.84
C GLU A 194 10.40 -16.59 -73.05
N ASP A 195 11.31 -15.61 -72.96
CA ASP A 195 11.60 -14.69 -74.07
C ASP A 195 12.23 -15.44 -75.26
N GLU A 196 13.20 -16.33 -75.02
CA GLU A 196 13.81 -17.17 -76.06
C GLU A 196 12.76 -18.06 -76.74
N LEU A 197 11.90 -18.72 -75.96
CA LEU A 197 10.83 -19.56 -76.48
C LEU A 197 9.88 -18.75 -77.37
N ARG A 198 9.54 -17.52 -76.99
CA ARG A 198 8.71 -16.63 -77.79
C ARG A 198 9.35 -16.24 -79.12
N THR A 199 10.66 -15.98 -79.13
CA THR A 199 11.40 -15.70 -80.37
C THR A 199 11.48 -16.93 -81.27
N MET A 200 11.69 -18.12 -80.70
CA MET A 200 11.72 -19.39 -81.44
C MET A 200 10.35 -19.74 -82.03
N ASP A 201 9.27 -19.51 -81.30
CA ASP A 201 7.90 -19.70 -81.80
C ASP A 201 7.60 -18.77 -82.99
N GLN A 202 8.06 -17.51 -82.95
CA GLN A 202 7.96 -16.59 -84.08
C GLN A 202 8.78 -17.06 -85.29
N ALA A 203 10.02 -17.50 -85.07
CA ALA A 203 10.88 -18.02 -86.14
C ALA A 203 10.29 -19.29 -86.78
N LEU A 204 9.74 -20.20 -85.97
CA LEU A 204 9.07 -21.41 -86.44
C LEU A 204 7.85 -21.07 -87.31
N LYS A 205 7.01 -20.11 -86.88
CA LYS A 205 5.87 -19.65 -87.68
C LYS A 205 6.30 -19.10 -89.05
N SER A 206 7.38 -18.32 -89.10
CA SER A 206 7.93 -17.84 -90.37
C SER A 206 8.48 -18.96 -91.24
N LEU A 207 9.16 -19.95 -90.64
CA LEU A 207 9.68 -21.10 -91.36
C LEU A 207 8.55 -21.98 -91.93
N MET A 208 7.50 -22.24 -91.16
CA MET A 208 6.32 -22.98 -91.61
C MET A 208 5.64 -22.26 -92.79
N ALA A 209 5.47 -20.94 -92.72
CA ALA A 209 4.92 -20.19 -93.84
C ALA A 209 5.79 -20.31 -95.11
N SER A 210 7.12 -20.30 -94.96
CA SER A 210 8.03 -20.49 -96.10
C SER A 210 8.01 -21.92 -96.65
N GLU A 211 7.84 -22.93 -95.79
CA GLU A 211 7.74 -24.33 -96.19
C GLU A 211 6.45 -24.58 -97.00
N GLU A 212 5.33 -24.02 -96.57
CA GLU A 212 4.06 -24.05 -97.31
C GLU A 212 4.21 -23.34 -98.68
N GLU A 213 4.89 -22.19 -98.74
CA GLU A 213 5.21 -21.53 -100.01
C GLU A 213 6.09 -22.38 -100.94
N TYR A 214 7.09 -23.09 -100.40
CA TYR A 214 7.94 -23.98 -101.21
C TYR A 214 7.21 -25.23 -101.67
N SER A 215 6.39 -25.85 -100.82
CA SER A 215 5.56 -27.00 -101.20
C SER A 215 4.61 -26.64 -102.34
N THR A 216 3.93 -25.49 -102.27
CA THR A 216 3.05 -25.05 -103.39
C THR A 216 3.82 -24.73 -104.68
N LYS A 217 5.10 -24.36 -104.59
CA LYS A 217 5.97 -24.21 -105.78
C LYS A 217 6.39 -25.56 -106.34
N GLU A 218 6.72 -26.50 -105.47
CA GLU A 218 7.08 -27.87 -105.84
C GLU A 218 5.92 -28.55 -106.59
N ASP A 219 4.69 -28.47 -106.08
CA ASP A 219 3.50 -28.99 -106.75
C ASP A 219 3.33 -28.42 -108.17
N LYS A 220 3.52 -27.10 -108.34
CA LYS A 220 3.45 -26.44 -109.65
C LYS A 220 4.53 -26.92 -110.59
N TYR A 221 5.77 -27.05 -110.10
CA TYR A 221 6.87 -27.56 -110.92
C TYR A 221 6.68 -29.03 -111.28
N GLU A 222 6.13 -29.86 -110.39
CA GLU A 222 5.77 -31.24 -110.71
C GLU A 222 4.69 -31.31 -111.80
N GLU A 223 3.66 -30.47 -111.74
CA GLU A 223 2.63 -30.38 -112.78
C GLU A 223 3.23 -29.91 -114.12
N GLU A 224 4.07 -28.88 -114.11
CA GLU A 224 4.77 -28.41 -115.31
C GLU A 224 5.67 -29.50 -115.91
N ILE A 225 6.42 -30.23 -115.08
CA ILE A 225 7.26 -31.35 -115.54
C ILE A 225 6.39 -32.44 -116.18
N LYS A 226 5.30 -32.87 -115.53
CA LYS A 226 4.37 -33.88 -116.10
C LYS A 226 3.82 -33.44 -117.46
N LEU A 227 3.39 -32.18 -117.58
CA LEU A 227 2.91 -31.62 -118.85
C LEU A 227 3.99 -31.59 -119.93
N LEU A 228 5.24 -31.25 -119.56
CA LEU A 228 6.37 -31.26 -120.48
C LEU A 228 6.75 -32.68 -120.90
N GLU A 229 6.69 -33.66 -119.99
CA GLU A 229 6.92 -35.08 -120.28
C GLU A 229 5.85 -35.65 -121.22
N GLU A 230 4.58 -35.30 -121.02
CA GLU A 230 3.49 -35.69 -121.93
C GLU A 230 3.69 -35.11 -123.33
N LYS A 231 4.01 -33.80 -123.42
CA LYS A 231 4.32 -33.15 -124.70
C LYS A 231 5.54 -33.75 -125.39
N LEU A 232 6.57 -34.11 -124.62
CA LEU A 232 7.76 -34.77 -125.15
C LEU A 232 7.37 -36.12 -125.77
N LYS A 233 6.59 -36.93 -125.05
CA LYS A 233 6.13 -38.25 -125.53
C LYS A 233 5.22 -38.15 -126.77
N GLU A 234 4.31 -37.16 -126.82
CA GLU A 234 3.51 -36.88 -128.02
C GLU A 234 4.40 -36.49 -129.20
N SER A 235 5.42 -35.66 -128.95
CA SER A 235 6.38 -35.28 -129.98
C SER A 235 7.21 -36.47 -130.45
N GLU A 236 7.69 -37.33 -129.54
CA GLU A 236 8.43 -38.55 -129.86
C GLU A 236 7.61 -39.52 -130.70
N THR A 237 6.38 -39.83 -130.28
CA THR A 237 5.47 -40.71 -131.04
C THR A 237 5.14 -40.14 -132.42
N ARG A 238 4.99 -38.81 -132.54
CA ARG A 238 4.82 -38.15 -133.83
C ARG A 238 6.05 -38.30 -134.71
N THR A 239 7.24 -38.09 -134.16
CA THR A 239 8.51 -38.26 -134.87
C THR A 239 8.68 -39.71 -135.35
N GLU A 240 8.45 -40.69 -134.48
CA GLU A 240 8.48 -42.12 -134.86
C GLU A 240 7.50 -42.45 -135.99
N PHE A 241 6.29 -41.88 -135.97
CA PHE A 241 5.32 -42.07 -137.04
C PHE A 241 5.79 -41.44 -138.36
N THR A 242 6.36 -40.23 -138.31
CA THR A 242 6.93 -39.58 -139.50
C THR A 242 8.13 -40.35 -140.04
N GLU A 243 9.01 -40.85 -139.18
CA GLU A 243 10.15 -41.68 -139.58
C GLU A 243 9.68 -42.96 -140.29
N ARG A 244 8.72 -43.69 -139.71
CA ARG A 244 8.13 -44.87 -140.38
C ARG A 244 7.50 -44.54 -141.73
N SER A 245 6.85 -43.37 -141.83
CA SER A 245 6.24 -42.93 -143.08
C SER A 245 7.30 -42.61 -144.14
N VAL A 246 8.41 -41.99 -143.72
CA VAL A 246 9.58 -41.75 -144.59
C VAL A 246 10.15 -43.08 -145.06
N THR A 247 10.40 -44.05 -144.18
CA THR A 247 10.96 -45.37 -144.57
C THR A 247 10.04 -46.10 -145.57
N LYS A 248 8.72 -45.96 -145.40
CA LYS A 248 7.74 -46.55 -146.32
C LYS A 248 7.77 -45.87 -147.69
N LEU A 249 7.85 -44.54 -147.72
CA LEU A 249 7.97 -43.76 -148.95
C LEU A 249 9.30 -44.06 -149.66
N GLU A 250 10.42 -44.15 -148.92
CA GLU A 250 11.73 -44.56 -149.44
C GLU A 250 11.65 -45.93 -150.11
N LYS A 251 11.05 -46.93 -149.47
CA LYS A 251 10.82 -48.23 -150.10
C LYS A 251 9.98 -48.14 -151.38
N THR A 252 8.96 -47.28 -151.38
CA THR A 252 8.11 -47.09 -152.57
C THR A 252 8.90 -46.41 -153.69
N ILE A 253 9.82 -45.51 -153.35
CA ILE A 253 10.75 -44.89 -154.29
C ILE A 253 11.68 -45.97 -154.87
N ASP A 254 12.28 -46.81 -154.04
CA ASP A 254 13.15 -47.91 -154.49
C ASP A 254 12.41 -48.85 -155.45
N ASP A 255 11.18 -49.28 -155.12
CA ASP A 255 10.33 -50.13 -155.97
C ASP A 255 9.99 -49.44 -157.32
N LEU A 256 9.75 -48.12 -157.30
CA LEU A 256 9.51 -47.31 -158.50
C LEU A 256 10.78 -47.11 -159.34
N GLU A 257 11.94 -46.97 -158.70
CA GLU A 257 13.23 -46.89 -159.37
C GLU A 257 13.56 -48.21 -160.06
N GLU A 258 13.32 -49.35 -159.39
CA GLU A 258 13.54 -50.69 -159.96
C GLU A 258 12.66 -50.92 -161.20
N THR A 259 11.36 -50.59 -161.10
CA THR A 259 10.45 -50.67 -162.24
C THR A 259 10.84 -49.71 -163.37
N LEU A 260 11.31 -48.50 -163.07
CA LEU A 260 11.82 -47.57 -164.08
C LEU A 260 13.08 -48.11 -164.77
N THR A 261 14.01 -48.72 -164.04
CA THR A 261 15.18 -49.37 -164.64
C THR A 261 14.79 -50.52 -165.54
N SER A 262 13.88 -51.40 -165.11
CA SER A 262 13.35 -52.49 -165.93
C SER A 262 12.69 -51.96 -167.21
N THR A 263 11.86 -50.92 -167.11
CA THR A 263 11.21 -50.30 -168.28
C THR A 263 12.23 -49.65 -169.22
N LYS A 264 13.32 -49.07 -168.68
CA LYS A 264 14.42 -48.53 -169.49
C LYS A 264 15.20 -49.64 -170.21
N GLU A 265 15.46 -50.76 -169.54
CA GLU A 265 16.12 -51.92 -170.15
C GLU A 265 15.28 -52.49 -171.31
N GLU A 266 13.97 -52.65 -171.11
CA GLU A 266 13.04 -53.04 -172.19
C GLU A 266 13.08 -52.04 -173.35
N ASN A 267 13.14 -50.74 -173.06
CA ASN A 267 13.22 -49.70 -174.09
C ASN A 267 14.55 -49.77 -174.88
N VAL A 268 15.66 -50.07 -174.20
CA VAL A 268 16.96 -50.29 -174.83
C VAL A 268 16.94 -51.55 -175.70
N GLU A 269 16.33 -52.65 -175.24
CA GLU A 269 16.13 -53.85 -176.06
C GLU A 269 15.31 -53.56 -177.32
N ILE A 270 14.22 -52.79 -177.19
CA ILE A 270 13.40 -52.35 -178.33
C ILE A 270 14.22 -51.51 -179.31
N HIS A 271 15.03 -50.57 -178.80
CA HIS A 271 15.90 -49.75 -179.65
C HIS A 271 16.99 -50.58 -180.33
N GLN A 272 17.58 -51.57 -179.66
CA GLN A 272 18.51 -52.51 -180.29
C GLN A 272 17.84 -53.35 -181.37
N THR A 273 16.61 -53.83 -181.16
CA THR A 273 15.86 -54.54 -182.20
C THR A 273 15.50 -53.64 -183.37
N LEU A 274 15.20 -52.36 -183.11
CA LEU A 274 14.95 -51.36 -184.15
C LEU A 274 16.21 -51.07 -184.98
N ASP A 275 17.36 -50.89 -184.33
CA ASP A 275 18.64 -50.66 -185.02
C ASP A 275 19.07 -51.89 -185.82
N GLN A 276 18.83 -53.10 -185.30
CA GLN A 276 19.07 -54.37 -186.01
C GLN A 276 18.20 -54.48 -187.27
N THR A 277 16.91 -54.15 -187.17
CA THR A 277 15.99 -54.15 -188.34
C THR A 277 16.32 -53.05 -189.35
N LEU A 278 16.77 -51.87 -188.91
CA LEU A 278 17.24 -50.80 -189.79
C LEU A 278 18.55 -51.16 -190.50
N LEU A 279 19.44 -51.94 -189.86
CA LEU A 279 20.65 -52.48 -190.47
C LEU A 279 20.33 -53.55 -191.53
N GLU A 280 19.36 -54.43 -191.27
CA GLU A 280 18.93 -55.45 -192.23
C GLU A 280 18.29 -54.85 -193.49
N LEU A 281 17.60 -53.71 -193.37
CA LEU A 281 17.01 -52.97 -194.49
C LEU A 281 18.02 -52.21 -195.35
N ASN A 282 19.22 -51.91 -194.85
CA ASN A 282 20.25 -51.16 -195.60
C ASN A 282 21.12 -52.05 -196.51
N TYR A 283 20.97 -53.38 -196.46
CA TYR A 283 21.75 -54.34 -197.24
C TYR A 283 20.95 -55.10 -198.33
N LEU A 284 19.76 -54.61 -198.70
CA LEU A 284 18.90 -55.12 -199.78
C LEU A 284 18.33 -53.95 -200.61
#